data_AF-A0A497GN07-F1
#
_entry.id   AF-A0A497GN07-F1
#
_cell.length_a   1.000
_cell.length_b   1.000
_cell.length_c   1.000
_cell.angle_alpha   90.00
_cell.angle_beta   90.00
_cell.angle_gamma   90.00
#
_symmetry.space_group_name_H-M   'P 1'
#
loop_
_entity.id
_entity.type
_entity.pdbx_description
1 polymer ?
#
loop_
_entity_poly.entity_id
_entity_poly.type
_entity_poly.pdbx_seq_one_letter_code
_entity_poly.pdbx_strand_id
1 'polypeptide(L)'
;MSQEMRLISEIRKFLNDYRECVNRITNTLKRLSDAQQMLAREEISRSVYESLRKEYFEQLLPFIERYFRLKSELRKYKDRLQVLITRLRLEGKGGSVSASLVKQMEIYRSSSRYRFLAPKIAEATEGPPVESEVKTQVSYDLTDVEAMLKELVDLEMKIDVIDEVSLLEEYLSYAIKNNINIDKAEWERHLKDVMEKWSERKSSFLNQLENLEAKLSELEDAIRENEIRFAVGEYDHDTYNERRLALERRLNKVKEDIERIQRTIEATDMHILRSMELLGSIRREV
;
A
#
# COMPACT_ATOMS: atom_id res chain seq x y z
N MET A 1 28.92 -18.56 16.07
CA MET A 1 27.83 -17.60 15.75
C MET A 1 26.60 -18.39 15.34
N SER A 2 25.48 -18.24 16.05
CA SER A 2 24.23 -18.95 15.73
C SER A 2 23.74 -18.55 14.33
N GLN A 3 23.08 -19.46 13.60
CA GLN A 3 22.48 -19.17 12.29
C GLN A 3 21.50 -17.98 12.35
N GLU A 4 20.88 -17.77 13.51
CA GLU A 4 19.94 -16.67 13.77
C GLU A 4 20.63 -15.30 13.83
N MET A 5 21.87 -15.24 14.37
CA MET A 5 22.67 -14.01 14.38
C MET A 5 23.04 -13.55 12.96
N ARG A 6 23.33 -14.50 12.07
CA ARG A 6 23.61 -14.19 10.65
C ARG A 6 22.35 -13.67 9.97
N LEU A 7 21.22 -14.35 10.16
CA LEU A 7 19.94 -13.95 9.57
C LEU A 7 19.49 -12.55 10.02
N ILE A 8 19.60 -12.21 11.31
CA ILE A 8 19.26 -10.86 11.80
C ILE A 8 20.19 -9.79 11.20
N SER A 9 21.49 -10.08 11.10
CA SER A 9 22.44 -9.14 10.49
C SER A 9 22.17 -8.91 8.99
N GLU A 10 21.78 -9.96 8.26
CA GLU A 10 21.39 -9.89 6.86
C GLU A 10 20.13 -9.05 6.68
N ILE A 11 19.11 -9.29 7.51
CA ILE A 11 17.84 -8.53 7.46
C ILE A 11 18.06 -7.07 7.83
N ARG A 12 18.94 -6.75 8.78
CA ARG A 12 19.27 -5.35 9.10
C ARG A 12 19.94 -4.63 7.92
N LYS A 13 20.84 -5.30 7.21
CA LYS A 13 21.46 -4.74 5.99
C LYS A 13 20.40 -4.51 4.91
N PHE A 14 19.57 -5.51 4.65
CA PHE A 14 18.45 -5.41 3.72
C PHE A 14 17.49 -4.27 4.09
N LEU A 15 17.13 -4.13 5.37
CA LEU A 15 16.28 -3.06 5.87
C LEU A 15 16.86 -1.68 5.54
N ASN A 16 18.16 -1.47 5.77
CA ASN A 16 18.81 -0.20 5.45
C ASN A 16 18.78 0.08 3.95
N ASP A 17 19.07 -0.92 3.12
CA ASP A 17 19.05 -0.80 1.66
C ASP A 17 17.64 -0.50 1.12
N TYR A 18 16.65 -1.20 1.65
CA TYR A 18 15.24 -1.00 1.28
C TYR A 18 14.73 0.35 1.75
N ARG A 19 15.06 0.75 2.99
CA ARG A 19 14.72 2.07 3.55
C ARG A 19 15.32 3.19 2.71
N GLU A 20 16.59 3.09 2.33
CA GLU A 20 17.24 4.07 1.45
C GLU A 20 16.50 4.18 0.12
N CYS A 21 16.25 3.04 -0.54
CA CYS A 21 15.57 2.99 -1.83
C CYS A 21 14.18 3.62 -1.78
N VAL A 22 13.34 3.19 -0.83
CA VAL A 22 11.98 3.71 -0.64
C VAL A 22 11.99 5.20 -0.31
N ASN A 23 12.89 5.66 0.56
CA ASN A 23 12.99 7.08 0.90
C ASN A 23 13.43 7.93 -0.31
N ARG A 24 14.31 7.42 -1.18
CA ARG A 24 14.72 8.12 -2.41
C ARG A 24 13.55 8.27 -3.38
N ILE A 25 12.80 7.18 -3.60
CA ILE A 25 11.62 7.19 -4.48
C ILE A 25 10.57 8.16 -3.92
N THR A 26 10.14 7.98 -2.68
CA THR A 26 9.10 8.80 -2.05
C THR A 26 9.46 10.30 -1.99
N ASN A 27 10.71 10.65 -1.67
CA ASN A 27 11.13 12.06 -1.69
C ASN A 27 11.09 12.68 -3.08
N THR A 28 11.41 11.90 -4.11
CA THR A 28 11.40 12.37 -5.50
C THR A 28 9.98 12.49 -6.02
N LEU A 29 9.11 11.53 -5.73
CA LEU A 29 7.67 11.61 -6.01
C LEU A 29 7.04 12.83 -5.33
N LYS A 30 7.43 13.12 -4.09
CA LYS A 30 6.98 14.33 -3.38
C LYS A 30 7.43 15.61 -4.09
N ARG A 31 8.71 15.71 -4.49
CA ARG A 31 9.21 16.87 -5.25
C ARG A 31 8.49 17.06 -6.59
N LEU A 32 8.12 15.97 -7.25
CA LEU A 32 7.35 16.00 -8.49
C LEU A 32 5.92 16.51 -8.23
N SER A 33 5.28 16.04 -7.15
CA SER A 33 3.99 16.54 -6.71
C SER A 33 4.02 18.03 -6.37
N ASP A 34 5.05 18.48 -5.64
CA ASP A 34 5.25 19.90 -5.31
C ASP A 34 5.41 20.74 -6.58
N ALA A 35 6.21 20.26 -7.56
CA ALA A 35 6.37 20.93 -8.85
C ALA A 35 5.06 20.98 -9.66
N GLN A 36 4.24 19.93 -9.61
CA GLN A 36 2.92 19.92 -10.25
C GLN A 36 1.97 20.93 -9.60
N GLN A 37 2.03 21.10 -8.28
CA GLN A 37 1.25 22.14 -7.58
C GLN A 37 1.70 23.55 -7.95
N MET A 38 3.01 23.79 -8.07
CA MET A 38 3.55 25.07 -8.54
C MET A 38 3.08 25.39 -9.96
N LEU A 39 3.02 24.40 -10.85
CA LEU A 39 2.46 24.56 -12.19
C LEU A 39 0.96 24.91 -12.13
N ALA A 40 0.19 24.22 -11.28
CA ALA A 40 -1.24 24.48 -11.13
C ALA A 40 -1.56 25.88 -10.57
N ARG A 41 -0.63 26.47 -9.81
CA ARG A 41 -0.69 27.84 -9.30
C ARG A 41 -0.09 28.87 -10.25
N GLU A 42 0.35 28.45 -11.44
CA GLU A 42 1.02 29.28 -12.43
C GLU A 42 2.34 29.92 -11.92
N GLU A 43 2.95 29.36 -10.87
CA GLU A 43 4.22 29.84 -10.30
C GLU A 43 5.43 29.48 -11.19
N ILE A 44 5.32 28.38 -11.94
CA ILE A 44 6.33 27.92 -12.90
C ILE A 44 5.71 27.72 -14.28
N SER A 45 6.51 27.91 -15.33
CA SER A 45 6.07 27.60 -16.70
C SER A 45 6.01 26.10 -16.94
N ARG A 46 5.21 25.69 -17.94
CA ARG A 46 5.15 24.30 -18.40
C ARG A 46 6.51 23.76 -18.86
N SER A 47 7.33 24.59 -19.51
CA SER A 47 8.67 24.19 -19.95
C SER A 47 9.62 23.90 -18.77
N VAL A 48 9.54 24.69 -17.70
CA VAL A 48 10.33 24.46 -16.48
C VAL A 48 9.86 23.18 -15.78
N TYR A 49 8.55 22.96 -15.67
CA TYR A 49 8.01 21.72 -15.13
C TYR A 49 8.46 20.48 -15.92
N GLU A 50 8.42 20.52 -17.25
CA GLU A 50 8.85 19.40 -18.10
C GLU A 50 10.35 19.09 -17.95
N SER A 51 11.19 20.11 -17.79
CA SER A 51 12.63 19.94 -17.50
C SER A 51 12.85 19.28 -16.14
N LEU A 52 12.23 19.81 -15.08
CA LEU A 52 12.34 19.26 -13.71
C LEU A 52 11.82 17.82 -13.64
N ARG A 53 10.68 17.55 -14.29
CA ARG A 53 10.10 16.22 -14.39
C ARG A 53 11.11 15.24 -14.99
N LYS A 54 11.75 15.60 -16.11
CA LYS A 54 12.74 14.77 -16.76
C LYS A 54 13.95 14.48 -15.86
N GLU A 55 14.50 15.52 -15.22
CA GLU A 55 15.65 15.38 -14.31
C GLU A 55 15.33 14.50 -13.10
N TYR A 56 14.16 14.67 -12.50
CA TYR A 56 13.72 13.84 -11.36
C TYR A 56 13.52 12.38 -11.77
N PHE A 57 12.98 12.11 -12.96
CA PHE A 57 12.86 10.74 -13.44
C PHE A 57 14.20 10.10 -13.75
N GLU A 58 15.12 10.82 -14.38
CA GLU A 58 16.47 10.31 -14.63
C GLU A 58 17.19 9.91 -13.33
N GLN A 59 16.99 10.68 -12.25
CA GLN A 59 17.50 10.33 -10.92
C GLN A 59 16.80 9.12 -10.30
N LEU A 60 15.53 8.88 -10.63
CA LEU A 60 14.70 7.88 -10.00
C LEU A 60 14.82 6.49 -10.64
N LEU A 61 15.11 6.42 -11.94
CA LEU A 61 15.26 5.16 -12.71
C LEU A 61 16.12 4.07 -12.03
N PRO A 62 17.35 4.33 -11.54
CA PRO A 62 18.14 3.28 -10.89
C PRO A 62 17.52 2.77 -9.60
N PHE A 63 16.70 3.59 -8.93
CA PHE A 63 15.97 3.19 -7.74
C PHE A 63 14.73 2.37 -8.07
N ILE A 64 14.08 2.55 -9.24
CA ILE A 64 12.92 1.72 -9.64
C ILE A 64 13.33 0.25 -9.78
N GLU A 65 14.38 -0.03 -10.56
CA GLU A 65 14.86 -1.40 -10.75
C GLU A 65 15.27 -2.02 -9.41
N ARG A 66 16.05 -1.29 -8.61
CA ARG A 66 16.47 -1.72 -7.27
C ARG A 66 15.26 -1.98 -6.37
N TYR A 67 14.23 -1.15 -6.44
CA TYR A 67 13.01 -1.29 -5.65
C TYR A 67 12.25 -2.58 -5.99
N PHE A 68 11.98 -2.86 -7.26
CA PHE A 68 11.27 -4.08 -7.67
C PHE A 68 12.06 -5.34 -7.31
N ARG A 69 13.39 -5.33 -7.46
CA ARG A 69 14.25 -6.41 -7.00
C ARG A 69 14.16 -6.62 -5.49
N LEU A 70 14.35 -5.56 -4.69
CA LEU A 70 14.29 -5.65 -3.22
C LEU A 70 12.88 -6.05 -2.73
N LYS A 71 11.82 -5.64 -3.42
CA LYS A 71 10.44 -6.03 -3.10
C LYS A 71 10.20 -7.53 -3.27
N SER A 72 10.85 -8.18 -4.24
CA SER A 72 10.79 -9.64 -4.38
C SER A 72 11.46 -10.36 -3.19
N GLU A 73 12.53 -9.77 -2.65
CA GLU A 73 13.24 -10.30 -1.48
C GLU A 73 12.54 -9.98 -0.16
N LEU A 74 11.81 -8.86 -0.10
CA LEU A 74 11.02 -8.44 1.05
C LEU A 74 10.08 -9.54 1.53
N ARG A 75 9.38 -10.20 0.60
CA ARG A 75 8.45 -11.30 0.92
C ARG A 75 9.19 -12.44 1.62
N LYS A 76 10.36 -12.83 1.11
CA LYS A 76 11.20 -13.89 1.70
C LYS A 76 11.65 -13.53 3.12
N TYR A 77 12.06 -12.28 3.36
CA TYR A 77 12.52 -11.85 4.68
C TYR A 77 11.36 -11.71 5.68
N LYS A 78 10.17 -11.29 5.24
CA LYS A 78 8.95 -11.28 6.07
C LYS A 78 8.60 -12.69 6.56
N ASP A 79 8.57 -13.66 5.65
CA ASP A 79 8.27 -15.06 6.00
C ASP A 79 9.31 -15.61 6.99
N ARG A 80 10.60 -15.35 6.75
CA ARG A 80 11.69 -15.75 7.66
C ARG A 80 11.57 -15.12 9.05
N LEU A 81 11.27 -13.83 9.14
CA LEU A 81 11.03 -13.15 10.42
C LEU A 81 9.81 -13.70 11.15
N GLN A 82 8.72 -14.02 10.44
CA GLN A 82 7.55 -14.64 11.04
C GLN A 82 7.85 -16.03 11.62
N VAL A 83 8.65 -16.84 10.91
CA VAL A 83 9.11 -18.13 11.43
C VAL A 83 10.00 -17.94 12.66
N LEU A 84 10.90 -16.96 12.66
CA LEU A 84 11.72 -16.64 13.84
C LEU A 84 10.87 -16.18 15.03
N ILE A 85 9.90 -15.29 14.80
CA ILE A 85 8.98 -14.80 15.85
C ILE A 85 8.18 -15.96 16.43
N THR A 86 7.64 -16.85 15.58
CA THR A 86 6.88 -18.01 16.07
C THR A 86 7.77 -18.97 16.86
N ARG A 87 9.01 -19.20 16.43
CA ARG A 87 10.00 -19.99 17.19
C ARG A 87 10.33 -19.35 18.54
N LEU A 88 10.71 -18.07 18.56
CA LEU A 88 11.03 -17.33 19.79
C LEU A 88 9.84 -17.26 20.75
N ARG A 89 8.60 -17.18 20.25
CA ARG A 89 7.38 -17.25 21.07
C ARG A 89 7.11 -18.64 21.63
N LEU A 90 7.49 -19.71 20.93
CA LEU A 90 7.36 -21.10 21.40
C LEU A 90 8.45 -21.46 22.41
N GLU A 91 9.67 -20.96 22.20
CA GLU A 91 10.79 -21.07 23.14
C GLU A 91 10.54 -20.21 24.40
N GLY A 92 9.90 -19.06 24.22
CA GLY A 92 9.49 -18.13 25.28
C GLY A 92 8.17 -18.47 25.99
N LYS A 93 7.72 -19.72 26.01
CA LYS A 93 6.60 -20.15 26.86
C LYS A 93 6.96 -20.01 28.35
N GLY A 94 6.80 -18.78 28.81
CA GLY A 94 6.84 -18.26 30.17
C GLY A 94 6.33 -16.81 30.28
N GLY A 95 5.72 -16.23 29.24
CA GLY A 95 5.30 -14.81 29.23
C GLY A 95 3.97 -14.55 28.53
N SER A 96 3.11 -13.77 29.20
CA SER A 96 1.71 -13.44 28.91
C SER A 96 1.48 -12.76 27.54
N VAL A 97 0.34 -13.08 26.90
CA VAL A 97 -0.09 -12.57 25.58
C VAL A 97 -0.81 -11.22 25.72
N SER A 98 -0.36 -10.17 25.03
CA SER A 98 -1.16 -8.96 24.88
C SER A 98 -2.27 -9.17 23.83
N ALA A 99 -3.52 -9.22 24.29
CA ALA A 99 -4.72 -9.47 23.47
C ALA A 99 -4.91 -8.47 22.30
N SER A 100 -4.30 -7.28 22.36
CA SER A 100 -4.40 -6.25 21.32
C SER A 100 -3.73 -6.64 19.99
N LEU A 101 -2.67 -7.47 20.01
CA LEU A 101 -1.93 -7.87 18.81
C LEU A 101 -2.58 -9.06 18.09
N VAL A 102 -3.24 -9.95 18.84
CA VAL A 102 -3.99 -11.09 18.27
C VAL A 102 -5.10 -10.60 17.33
N LYS A 103 -5.74 -9.49 17.69
CA LYS A 103 -6.81 -8.87 16.90
C LYS A 103 -6.31 -8.27 15.57
N GLN A 104 -5.10 -7.72 15.54
CA GLN A 104 -4.47 -7.24 14.30
C GLN A 104 -3.96 -8.40 13.43
N MET A 105 -3.56 -9.51 14.04
CA MET A 105 -3.14 -10.73 13.34
C MET A 105 -4.31 -11.51 12.72
N GLU A 106 -5.52 -11.43 13.27
CA GLU A 106 -6.72 -12.08 12.72
C GLU A 106 -7.15 -11.48 11.37
N ILE A 107 -6.97 -10.17 11.17
CA ILE A 107 -7.31 -9.49 9.92
C ILE A 107 -6.47 -10.04 8.75
N TYR A 108 -5.19 -10.35 9.00
CA TYR A 108 -4.27 -10.96 8.03
C TYR A 108 -4.49 -12.49 7.84
N ARG A 109 -5.07 -13.18 8.83
CA ARG A 109 -5.33 -14.63 8.76
C ARG A 109 -6.45 -15.02 7.79
N SER A 110 -7.28 -14.09 7.35
CA SER A 110 -8.43 -14.32 6.48
C SER A 110 -8.08 -14.88 5.09
N SER A 111 -6.82 -14.73 4.63
CA SER A 111 -6.42 -15.01 3.24
C SER A 111 -5.50 -16.24 3.06
N SER A 112 -5.08 -16.94 4.13
CA SER A 112 -4.10 -18.04 3.98
C SER A 112 -4.66 -19.42 4.35
N ARG A 113 -4.38 -20.41 3.49
CA ARG A 113 -4.87 -21.82 3.46
C ARG A 113 -4.59 -22.68 4.71
N TYR A 114 -4.13 -22.10 5.81
CA TYR A 114 -3.73 -22.82 7.03
C TYR A 114 -4.79 -22.71 8.13
N ARG A 115 -6.04 -23.09 7.84
CA ARG A 115 -7.11 -23.22 8.86
C ARG A 115 -6.89 -24.38 9.85
N PHE A 116 -5.98 -25.30 9.56
CA PHE A 116 -5.91 -26.58 10.26
C PHE A 116 -4.83 -26.67 11.35
N LEU A 117 -4.05 -25.59 11.57
CA LEU A 117 -2.93 -25.59 12.52
C LEU A 117 -3.19 -24.79 13.81
N ALA A 118 -4.46 -24.60 14.19
CA ALA A 118 -4.77 -24.08 15.51
C ALA A 118 -4.60 -25.19 16.57
N PRO A 119 -3.74 -25.04 17.58
CA PRO A 119 -3.74 -25.97 18.71
C PRO A 119 -5.00 -25.73 19.53
N LYS A 120 -5.69 -26.81 19.93
CA LYS A 120 -6.70 -26.75 20.99
C LYS A 120 -6.01 -26.22 22.25
N ILE A 121 -6.50 -25.10 22.77
CA ILE A 121 -6.08 -24.57 24.07
C ILE A 121 -6.60 -25.55 25.13
N ALA A 122 -5.69 -26.32 25.73
CA ALA A 122 -5.97 -27.11 26.91
C ALA A 122 -5.72 -26.23 28.15
N GLU A 123 -6.69 -26.23 29.07
CA GLU A 123 -6.64 -25.53 30.34
C GLU A 123 -5.48 -26.02 31.22
N ALA A 124 -4.92 -25.08 31.96
CA ALA A 124 -3.75 -25.25 32.80
C ALA A 124 -4.01 -26.17 33.99
N THR A 125 -3.05 -27.05 34.29
CA THR A 125 -2.90 -27.64 35.62
C THR A 125 -1.49 -27.39 36.14
N GLU A 126 -1.45 -26.94 37.39
CA GLU A 126 -0.30 -26.47 38.14
C GLU A 126 0.64 -27.62 38.56
N GLY A 127 1.95 -27.36 38.52
CA GLY A 127 2.99 -28.21 39.11
C GLY A 127 4.22 -27.36 39.50
N PRO A 128 4.94 -27.70 40.58
CA PRO A 128 5.85 -26.80 41.31
C PRO A 128 7.25 -26.68 40.68
N PRO A 129 8.06 -25.68 41.10
CA PRO A 129 9.15 -25.13 40.28
C PRO A 129 10.43 -25.96 40.40
N VAL A 130 11.08 -26.23 39.26
CA VAL A 130 12.45 -26.75 39.22
C VAL A 130 13.37 -25.62 38.78
N GLU A 131 14.41 -25.42 39.59
CA GLU A 131 15.46 -24.40 39.48
C GLU A 131 16.07 -24.36 38.08
N SER A 132 16.07 -23.17 37.48
CA SER A 132 16.64 -22.91 36.17
C SER A 132 18.10 -22.51 36.33
N GLU A 133 19.01 -23.37 35.87
CA GLU A 133 20.38 -22.99 35.56
C GLU A 133 20.36 -21.89 34.50
N VAL A 134 20.87 -20.72 34.89
CA VAL A 134 21.06 -19.55 34.04
C VAL A 134 22.06 -19.90 32.94
N LYS A 135 21.57 -20.37 31.79
CA LYS A 135 22.30 -20.27 30.53
C LYS A 135 21.98 -18.91 29.93
N THR A 136 22.89 -17.97 30.15
CA THR A 136 22.96 -16.68 29.45
C THR A 136 23.27 -16.93 27.98
N GLN A 137 22.29 -17.40 27.21
CA GLN A 137 22.29 -17.26 25.76
C GLN A 137 21.73 -15.89 25.48
N VAL A 138 22.47 -15.09 24.72
CA VAL A 138 22.02 -13.78 24.21
C VAL A 138 20.78 -14.03 23.35
N SER A 139 19.62 -14.01 24.00
CA SER A 139 18.31 -13.91 23.37
C SER A 139 18.29 -12.55 22.71
N TYR A 140 18.13 -12.49 21.40
CA TYR A 140 17.59 -11.26 20.83
C TYR A 140 16.22 -11.09 21.45
N ASP A 141 15.93 -9.90 21.95
CA ASP A 141 14.62 -9.62 22.49
C ASP A 141 13.61 -9.82 21.36
N LEU A 142 12.59 -10.64 21.60
CA LEU A 142 11.46 -10.85 20.69
C LEU A 142 10.96 -9.51 20.11
N THR A 143 11.02 -8.47 20.94
CA THR A 143 10.72 -7.07 20.63
C THR A 143 11.53 -6.51 19.45
N ASP A 144 12.83 -6.80 19.33
CA ASP A 144 13.67 -6.33 18.22
C ASP A 144 13.26 -6.97 16.89
N VAL A 145 12.96 -8.27 16.90
CA VAL A 145 12.55 -9.02 15.69
C VAL A 145 11.15 -8.58 15.25
N GLU A 146 10.24 -8.34 16.21
CA GLU A 146 8.92 -7.77 15.97
C GLU A 146 9.01 -6.34 15.41
N ALA A 147 9.91 -5.50 15.95
CA ALA A 147 10.15 -4.15 15.45
C ALA A 147 10.68 -4.17 14.00
N MET A 148 11.58 -5.09 13.67
CA MET A 148 12.09 -5.26 12.30
C MET A 148 10.98 -5.68 11.33
N LEU A 149 10.09 -6.61 11.74
CA LEU A 149 8.96 -7.01 10.91
C LEU A 149 7.99 -5.84 10.69
N LYS A 150 7.69 -5.08 11.75
CA LYS A 150 6.84 -3.89 11.66
C LYS A 150 7.43 -2.87 10.68
N GLU A 151 8.73 -2.59 10.78
CA GLU A 151 9.39 -1.66 9.87
C GLU A 151 9.30 -2.11 8.41
N LEU A 152 9.47 -3.41 8.12
CA LEU A 152 9.30 -3.94 6.76
C LEU A 152 7.86 -3.81 6.23
N VAL A 153 6.86 -3.88 7.11
CA VAL A 153 5.46 -3.63 6.73
C VAL A 153 5.27 -2.15 6.45
N ASP A 154 5.73 -1.27 7.35
CA ASP A 154 5.60 0.18 7.21
C ASP A 154 6.30 0.68 5.93
N LEU A 155 7.50 0.17 5.61
CA LEU A 155 8.23 0.52 4.39
C LEU A 155 7.55 -0.01 3.11
N GLU A 156 6.88 -1.15 3.15
CA GLU A 156 6.09 -1.63 2.00
C GLU A 156 4.91 -0.71 1.71
N MET A 157 4.27 -0.19 2.76
CA MET A 157 3.08 0.66 2.63
C MET A 157 3.39 2.11 2.23
N LYS A 158 4.67 2.52 2.22
CA LYS A 158 5.07 3.90 1.90
C LYS A 158 4.87 4.28 0.44
N ILE A 159 4.88 3.31 -0.47
CA ILE A 159 4.64 3.53 -1.90
C ILE A 159 3.30 2.87 -2.20
N ASP A 160 2.32 3.68 -2.62
CA ASP A 160 1.00 3.15 -2.96
C ASP A 160 1.09 2.35 -4.27
N VAL A 161 0.18 1.40 -4.44
CA VAL A 161 0.08 0.56 -5.64
C VAL A 161 -0.10 1.42 -6.89
N ILE A 162 -0.79 2.57 -6.79
CA ILE A 162 -0.95 3.53 -7.89
C ILE A 162 0.44 4.05 -8.33
N ASP A 163 1.26 4.49 -7.39
CA ASP A 163 2.62 4.95 -7.67
C ASP A 163 3.48 3.80 -8.20
N GLU A 164 3.37 2.59 -7.64
CA GLU A 164 4.10 1.41 -8.13
C GLU A 164 3.78 1.11 -9.61
N VAL A 165 2.51 1.20 -10.01
CA VAL A 165 2.06 1.01 -11.40
C VAL A 165 2.69 2.07 -12.31
N SER A 166 2.62 3.34 -11.92
CA SER A 166 3.19 4.44 -12.70
C SER A 166 4.71 4.32 -12.84
N LEU A 167 5.42 3.99 -11.76
CA LEU A 167 6.86 3.75 -11.77
C LEU A 167 7.26 2.58 -12.69
N LEU A 168 6.48 1.51 -12.68
CA LEU A 168 6.72 0.36 -13.55
C LEU A 168 6.58 0.75 -15.03
N GLU A 169 5.50 1.44 -15.40
CA GLU A 169 5.30 1.91 -16.78
C GLU A 169 6.45 2.83 -17.23
N GLU A 170 6.82 3.79 -16.39
CA GLU A 170 7.88 4.77 -16.72
C GLU A 170 9.23 4.10 -16.90
N TYR A 171 9.58 3.12 -16.05
CA TYR A 171 10.80 2.34 -16.22
C TYR A 171 10.78 1.53 -17.51
N LEU A 172 9.70 0.80 -17.80
CA LEU A 172 9.59 0.00 -19.02
C LEU A 172 9.68 0.87 -20.28
N SER A 173 9.00 2.02 -20.26
CA SER A 173 9.04 3.00 -21.35
C SER A 173 10.46 3.51 -21.59
N TYR A 174 11.17 3.88 -20.51
CA TYR A 174 12.57 4.30 -20.58
C TYR A 174 13.48 3.19 -21.10
N ALA A 175 13.32 1.97 -20.60
CA ALA A 175 14.20 0.87 -20.94
C ALA A 175 14.02 0.40 -22.39
N ILE A 176 12.79 0.39 -22.91
CA ILE A 176 12.51 0.14 -24.34
C ILE A 176 13.08 1.26 -25.21
N LYS A 177 12.88 2.53 -24.83
CA LYS A 177 13.38 3.68 -25.58
C LYS A 177 14.92 3.69 -25.71
N ASN A 178 15.61 3.21 -24.68
CA ASN A 178 17.07 3.16 -24.65
C ASN A 178 17.66 1.78 -25.02
N ASN A 179 16.83 0.83 -25.47
CA ASN A 179 17.24 -0.55 -25.81
C ASN A 179 18.02 -1.25 -24.68
N ILE A 180 17.61 -1.03 -23.43
CA ILE A 180 18.16 -1.75 -22.28
C ILE A 180 17.67 -3.20 -22.37
N ASN A 181 18.56 -4.17 -22.18
CA ASN A 181 18.16 -5.57 -22.11
C ASN A 181 17.44 -5.83 -20.77
N ILE A 182 16.16 -6.13 -20.85
CA ILE A 182 15.30 -6.37 -19.69
C ILE A 182 14.93 -7.85 -19.68
N ASP A 183 15.07 -8.52 -18.52
CA ASP A 183 14.48 -9.84 -18.34
C ASP A 183 12.95 -9.73 -18.34
N LYS A 184 12.34 -10.02 -19.49
CA LYS A 184 10.89 -9.98 -19.67
C LYS A 184 10.16 -10.81 -18.61
N ALA A 185 10.68 -11.97 -18.22
CA ALA A 185 10.02 -12.85 -17.28
C ALA A 185 10.03 -12.26 -15.85
N GLU A 186 11.09 -11.55 -15.47
CA GLU A 186 11.17 -10.83 -14.19
C GLU A 186 10.12 -9.72 -14.13
N TRP A 187 10.02 -8.90 -15.17
CA TRP A 187 9.09 -7.77 -15.19
C TRP A 187 7.64 -8.16 -15.40
N GLU A 188 7.36 -9.27 -16.10
CA GLU A 188 6.02 -9.87 -16.13
C GLU A 188 5.57 -10.34 -14.74
N ARG A 189 6.49 -10.88 -13.91
CA ARG A 189 6.17 -11.23 -12.51
C ARG A 189 5.89 -9.99 -11.68
N HIS A 190 6.71 -8.95 -11.80
CA HIS A 190 6.48 -7.68 -11.10
C HIS A 190 5.13 -7.05 -11.47
N LEU A 191 4.80 -7.02 -12.77
CA LEU A 191 3.53 -6.52 -13.23
C LEU A 191 2.36 -7.32 -12.66
N LYS A 192 2.46 -8.66 -12.66
CA LYS A 192 1.42 -9.53 -12.08
C LYS A 192 1.20 -9.27 -10.59
N ASP A 193 2.28 -9.14 -9.81
CA ASP A 193 2.20 -8.85 -8.38
C ASP A 193 1.53 -7.48 -8.13
N VAL A 194 1.85 -6.47 -8.94
CA VAL A 194 1.25 -5.14 -8.85
C VAL A 194 -0.22 -5.17 -9.27
N MET A 195 -0.58 -5.92 -10.31
CA MET A 195 -1.97 -6.10 -10.77
C MET A 195 -2.83 -6.79 -9.70
N GLU A 196 -2.29 -7.77 -8.98
CA GLU A 196 -3.00 -8.43 -7.87
C GLU A 196 -3.32 -7.41 -6.76
N LYS A 197 -2.32 -6.65 -6.31
CA LYS A 197 -2.54 -5.58 -5.33
C LYS A 197 -3.50 -4.50 -5.83
N TRP A 198 -3.42 -4.14 -7.12
CA TRP A 198 -4.32 -3.18 -7.72
C TRP A 198 -5.76 -3.71 -7.73
N SER A 199 -5.97 -4.99 -8.01
CA SER A 199 -7.30 -5.59 -8.00
C SER A 199 -7.97 -5.51 -6.62
N GLU A 200 -7.20 -5.73 -5.55
CA GLU A 200 -7.67 -5.56 -4.17
C GLU A 200 -8.03 -4.09 -3.88
N ARG A 201 -7.16 -3.17 -4.29
CA ARG A 201 -7.37 -1.72 -4.11
C ARG A 201 -8.57 -1.21 -4.91
N LYS A 202 -8.70 -1.64 -6.16
CA LYS A 202 -9.80 -1.32 -7.07
C LYS A 202 -11.13 -1.82 -6.51
N SER A 203 -11.18 -3.02 -5.94
CA SER A 203 -12.38 -3.51 -5.25
C SER A 203 -12.77 -2.59 -4.08
N SER A 204 -11.80 -2.12 -3.28
CA SER A 204 -12.08 -1.13 -2.23
C SER A 204 -12.63 0.19 -2.80
N PHE A 205 -12.14 0.65 -3.96
CA PHE A 205 -12.68 1.86 -4.60
C PHE A 205 -14.08 1.65 -5.16
N LEU A 206 -14.38 0.49 -5.75
CA LEU A 206 -15.73 0.16 -6.22
C LEU A 206 -16.74 0.13 -5.07
N ASN A 207 -16.37 -0.46 -3.94
CA ASN A 207 -17.22 -0.43 -2.74
C ASN A 207 -17.42 1.01 -2.21
N GLN A 208 -16.39 1.87 -2.32
CA GLN A 208 -16.53 3.28 -1.96
C GLN A 208 -17.46 4.03 -2.92
N LEU A 209 -17.37 3.74 -4.22
CA LEU A 209 -18.26 4.32 -5.23
C LEU A 209 -19.71 3.93 -4.98
N GLU A 210 -20.01 2.65 -4.73
CA GLU A 210 -21.36 2.18 -4.41
C GLU A 210 -21.94 2.93 -3.19
N ASN A 211 -21.14 3.11 -2.14
CA ASN A 211 -21.54 3.88 -0.96
C ASN A 211 -21.76 5.38 -1.25
N LEU A 212 -20.98 5.97 -2.16
CA LEU A 212 -21.14 7.37 -2.57
C LEU A 212 -22.36 7.55 -3.48
N GLU A 213 -22.63 6.60 -4.36
CA GLU A 213 -23.81 6.56 -5.22
C GLU A 213 -25.10 6.42 -4.41
N ALA A 214 -25.10 5.58 -3.38
CA ALA A 214 -26.21 5.50 -2.43
C ALA A 214 -26.47 6.85 -1.73
N LYS A 215 -25.41 7.49 -1.22
CA LYS A 215 -25.49 8.83 -0.61
C LYS A 215 -25.94 9.91 -1.59
N LEU A 216 -25.55 9.79 -2.85
CA LEU A 216 -25.97 10.71 -3.90
C LEU A 216 -27.48 10.60 -4.12
N SER A 217 -28.02 9.37 -4.22
CA SER A 217 -29.47 9.13 -4.30
C SER A 217 -30.21 9.68 -3.07
N GLU A 218 -29.70 9.43 -1.86
CA GLU A 218 -30.29 9.96 -0.62
C GLU A 218 -30.33 11.50 -0.60
N LEU A 219 -29.27 12.15 -1.09
CA LEU A 219 -29.22 13.62 -1.18
C LEU A 219 -30.18 14.16 -2.25
N GLU A 220 -30.32 13.47 -3.38
CA GLU A 220 -31.30 13.83 -4.41
C GLU A 220 -32.75 13.68 -3.90
N ASP A 221 -33.03 12.65 -3.11
CA ASP A 221 -34.32 12.49 -2.41
C ASP A 221 -34.55 13.59 -1.38
N ALA A 222 -33.55 13.95 -0.58
CA ALA A 222 -33.64 15.02 0.40
C ALA A 222 -33.87 16.40 -0.25
N ILE A 223 -33.27 16.66 -1.41
CA ILE A 223 -33.51 17.89 -2.18
C ILE A 223 -34.96 17.92 -2.67
N ARG A 224 -35.45 16.83 -3.26
CA ARG A 224 -36.85 16.72 -3.71
C ARG A 224 -37.83 16.87 -2.55
N GLU A 225 -37.54 16.27 -1.40
CA GLU A 225 -38.35 16.42 -0.20
C GLU A 225 -38.39 17.88 0.27
N ASN A 226 -37.26 18.58 0.27
CA ASN A 226 -37.18 20.00 0.62
C ASN A 226 -38.02 20.88 -0.33
N GLU A 227 -38.01 20.57 -1.62
CA GLU A 227 -38.86 21.23 -2.64
C GLU A 227 -40.34 20.98 -2.42
N ILE A 228 -40.74 19.73 -2.12
CA ILE A 228 -42.14 19.37 -1.86
C ILE A 228 -42.65 20.08 -0.61
N ARG A 229 -41.88 20.08 0.49
CA ARG A 229 -42.29 20.75 1.74
C ARG A 229 -42.43 22.26 1.57
N PHE A 230 -41.56 22.88 0.78
CA PHE A 230 -41.74 24.28 0.37
C PHE A 230 -43.02 24.48 -0.46
N ALA A 231 -43.28 23.61 -1.45
CA ALA A 231 -44.46 23.71 -2.31
C ALA A 231 -45.79 23.52 -1.55
N VAL A 232 -45.80 22.67 -0.51
CA VAL A 232 -46.94 22.48 0.40
C VAL A 232 -47.08 23.64 1.40
N GLY A 233 -46.08 24.53 1.48
CA GLY A 233 -46.09 25.70 2.35
C GLY A 233 -45.61 25.43 3.78
N GLU A 234 -44.95 24.30 4.04
CA GLU A 234 -44.35 24.02 5.37
C GLU A 234 -43.13 24.88 5.66
N TYR A 235 -42.42 25.32 4.62
CA TYR A 235 -41.24 26.17 4.72
C TYR A 235 -41.49 27.55 4.12
N ASP A 236 -40.95 28.57 4.77
CA ASP A 236 -40.77 29.87 4.16
C ASP A 236 -39.59 29.85 3.17
N HIS A 237 -39.49 30.92 2.38
CA HIS A 237 -38.50 31.03 1.32
C HIS A 237 -37.06 30.99 1.84
N ASP A 238 -36.82 31.54 3.04
CA ASP A 238 -35.48 31.59 3.64
C ASP A 238 -35.04 30.20 4.13
N THR A 239 -35.92 29.47 4.85
CA THR A 239 -35.62 28.10 5.30
C THR A 239 -35.42 27.15 4.12
N TYR A 240 -36.24 27.27 3.08
CA TYR A 240 -36.09 26.46 1.87
C TYR A 240 -34.72 26.68 1.21
N ASN A 241 -34.33 27.95 0.99
CA ASN A 241 -33.08 28.27 0.30
C ASN A 241 -31.85 27.88 1.12
N GLU A 242 -31.85 28.09 2.43
CA GLU A 242 -30.74 27.69 3.29
C GLU A 242 -30.50 26.17 3.19
N ARG A 243 -31.58 25.39 3.31
CA ARG A 243 -31.51 23.92 3.20
C ARG A 243 -31.13 23.45 1.81
N ARG A 244 -31.68 24.06 0.76
CA ARG A 244 -31.33 23.73 -0.63
C ARG A 244 -29.83 23.94 -0.87
N LEU A 245 -29.29 25.11 -0.50
CA LEU A 245 -27.87 25.42 -0.67
C LEU A 245 -26.97 24.45 0.11
N ALA A 246 -27.36 24.07 1.33
CA ALA A 246 -26.61 23.10 2.12
C ALA A 246 -26.60 21.70 1.47
N LEU A 247 -27.75 21.24 0.97
CA LEU A 247 -27.88 19.95 0.30
C LEU A 247 -27.13 19.93 -1.04
N GLU A 248 -27.26 20.98 -1.85
CA GLU A 248 -26.53 21.12 -3.13
C GLU A 248 -25.02 21.10 -2.93
N ARG A 249 -24.49 21.79 -1.91
CA ARG A 249 -23.05 21.74 -1.58
C ARG A 249 -22.59 20.33 -1.26
N ARG A 250 -23.39 19.58 -0.49
CA ARG A 250 -23.06 18.18 -0.14
C ARG A 250 -23.13 17.28 -1.37
N LEU A 251 -24.14 17.47 -2.22
CA LEU A 251 -24.32 16.73 -3.46
C LEU A 251 -23.15 16.96 -4.42
N ASN A 252 -22.74 18.22 -4.61
CA ASN A 252 -21.58 18.55 -5.46
C ASN A 252 -20.30 17.90 -4.94
N LYS A 253 -20.06 17.93 -3.62
CA LYS A 253 -18.91 17.26 -3.01
C LYS A 253 -18.91 15.75 -3.27
N VAL A 254 -20.07 15.09 -3.15
CA VAL A 254 -20.19 13.65 -3.44
C VAL A 254 -19.92 13.36 -4.92
N LYS A 255 -20.43 14.19 -5.84
CA LYS A 255 -20.14 14.09 -7.27
C LYS A 255 -18.64 14.23 -7.57
N GLU A 256 -17.98 15.24 -7.00
CA GLU A 256 -16.53 15.44 -7.13
C GLU A 256 -15.73 14.24 -6.60
N ASP A 257 -16.14 13.68 -5.46
CA ASP A 257 -15.50 12.50 -4.88
C ASP A 257 -15.65 11.26 -5.78
N ILE A 258 -16.83 11.04 -6.39
CA ILE A 258 -17.09 9.97 -7.36
C ILE A 258 -16.19 10.13 -8.59
N GLU A 259 -16.20 11.32 -9.20
CA GLU A 259 -15.38 11.61 -10.39
C GLU A 259 -13.88 11.41 -10.12
N ARG A 260 -13.41 11.83 -8.93
CA ARG A 260 -12.01 11.66 -8.53
C ARG A 260 -11.63 10.18 -8.46
N ILE A 261 -12.46 9.34 -7.85
CA ILE A 261 -12.19 7.90 -7.73
C ILE A 261 -12.21 7.25 -9.13
N GLN A 262 -13.20 7.57 -9.96
CA GLN A 262 -13.29 7.04 -11.34
C GLN A 262 -12.05 7.39 -12.17
N ARG A 263 -11.64 8.67 -12.18
CA ARG A 263 -10.41 9.11 -12.87
C ARG A 263 -9.16 8.38 -12.36
N THR A 264 -9.09 8.12 -11.06
CA THR A 264 -7.95 7.39 -10.46
C THR A 264 -7.91 5.94 -10.94
N ILE A 265 -9.06 5.26 -11.00
CA ILE A 265 -9.17 3.89 -11.53
C ILE A 265 -8.76 3.85 -12.99
N GLU A 266 -9.34 4.73 -13.82
CA GLU A 266 -9.08 4.79 -15.26
C GLU A 266 -7.60 5.07 -15.55
N ALA A 267 -7.00 6.06 -14.87
CA ALA A 267 -5.60 6.38 -15.05
C ALA A 267 -4.70 5.18 -14.71
N THR A 268 -4.96 4.51 -13.59
CA THR A 268 -4.15 3.36 -13.15
C THR A 268 -4.33 2.15 -14.08
N ASP A 269 -5.56 1.86 -14.52
CA ASP A 269 -5.83 0.81 -15.51
C ASP A 269 -5.10 1.10 -16.83
N MET A 270 -5.07 2.35 -17.28
CA MET A 270 -4.34 2.75 -18.48
C MET A 270 -2.82 2.53 -18.34
N HIS A 271 -2.24 2.84 -17.18
CA HIS A 271 -0.83 2.55 -16.92
C HIS A 271 -0.52 1.04 -16.94
N ILE A 272 -1.42 0.20 -16.42
CA ILE A 272 -1.29 -1.27 -16.49
C ILE A 272 -1.36 -1.75 -17.93
N LEU A 273 -2.34 -1.28 -18.71
CA LEU A 273 -2.48 -1.66 -20.12
C LEU A 273 -1.23 -1.30 -20.92
N ARG A 274 -0.71 -0.07 -20.76
CA ARG A 274 0.54 0.35 -21.40
C ARG A 274 1.72 -0.49 -20.96
N SER A 275 1.83 -0.82 -19.67
CA SER A 275 2.88 -1.71 -19.17
C SER A 275 2.81 -3.10 -19.81
N MET A 276 1.60 -3.64 -20.00
CA MET A 276 1.39 -4.90 -20.72
C MET A 276 1.81 -4.80 -22.20
N GLU A 277 1.42 -3.72 -22.88
CA GLU A 277 1.80 -3.46 -24.28
C GLU A 277 3.32 -3.34 -24.43
N LEU A 278 3.98 -2.60 -23.52
CA LEU A 278 5.43 -2.45 -23.48
C LEU A 278 6.12 -3.81 -23.31
N LEU A 279 5.70 -4.64 -22.35
CA LEU A 279 6.24 -6.00 -22.20
C LEU A 279 5.92 -6.90 -23.41
N GLY A 280 4.77 -6.72 -24.04
CA GLY A 280 4.39 -7.41 -25.27
C GLY A 280 5.31 -7.08 -26.46
N SER A 281 5.76 -5.83 -26.54
CA SER A 281 6.67 -5.35 -27.60
C SER A 281 8.11 -5.86 -27.47
N ILE A 282 8.51 -6.29 -26.26
CA ILE A 282 9.80 -6.93 -26.02
C ILE A 282 9.76 -8.33 -26.66
N ARG A 283 10.56 -8.52 -27.73
CA ARG A 283 10.66 -9.82 -28.44
C ARG A 283 10.99 -10.92 -27.43
N ARG A 284 10.26 -12.03 -27.50
CA ARG A 284 10.70 -13.27 -26.84
C ARG A 284 11.99 -13.69 -27.51
N GLU A 285 13.11 -13.66 -26.78
CA GLU A 285 14.23 -14.52 -27.15
C GLU A 285 13.70 -15.96 -26.96
N VAL A 286 13.56 -16.66 -28.09
CA VAL A 286 13.18 -18.08 -28.16
C VAL A 286 14.41 -18.92 -27.91
#